data_AF-A0A5D0MML3-F1
#
_entry.id   AF-A0A5D0MML3-F1
#
_cell.length_a   1.000
_cell.length_b   1.000
_cell.length_c   1.000
_cell.angle_alpha   90.00
_cell.angle_beta   90.00
_cell.angle_gamma   90.00
#
_symmetry.space_group_name_H-M   'P 1'
#
loop_
_entity.id
_entity.type
_entity.pdbx_description
1 polymer ?
#
loop_
_entity_poly.entity_id
_entity_poly.type
_entity_poly.pdbx_seq_one_letter_code
_entity_poly.pdbx_strand_id
1 'polypeptide(L)'
;MKYFKQLILGIATILLLFMLSACGSSSSDSTESATDSSLSGVVVDGYLDGAKVFLDCNNNLEQDYNEVTEGWTDENGNYSLSLPDNASQCAVVALGIANQTYEHFDNGTSEMLRNNLTMVSLDNDTYRVISPFTSLHWYYMNNDNMTFEEARNQVKQELGLPSGNAVFEDFVARARDNSSYRNMVQTSLKMGEYMGYYCSQDNSTDNMTVKMRNAFRYMHQNVGMDNFTDNNIRPGRMDELFPVNIGNMQQ
;
A
#
# COMPACT_ATOMS: atom_id res chain seq x y z
N MET A 1 -6.07 -79.78 39.42
CA MET A 1 -5.08 -79.43 40.47
C MET A 1 -3.86 -78.84 39.78
N LYS A 2 -3.50 -77.62 40.17
CA LYS A 2 -2.41 -76.77 39.67
C LYS A 2 -1.06 -77.27 40.20
N TYR A 3 0.01 -77.27 39.40
CA TYR A 3 1.40 -76.99 39.85
C TYR A 3 2.17 -76.45 38.62
N PHE A 4 2.47 -75.15 38.42
CA PHE A 4 3.19 -74.12 39.18
C PHE A 4 4.73 -74.22 39.05
N LYS A 5 5.35 -73.06 38.72
CA LYS A 5 6.78 -72.65 38.79
C LYS A 5 7.62 -72.84 37.53
N GLN A 6 7.86 -71.77 36.75
CA GLN A 6 8.88 -70.69 36.89
C GLN A 6 10.30 -71.14 36.49
N LEU A 7 10.91 -70.49 35.50
CA LEU A 7 12.04 -69.55 35.69
C LEU A 7 12.54 -68.99 34.34
N ILE A 8 12.88 -67.71 34.34
CA ILE A 8 13.45 -66.89 33.27
C ILE A 8 14.96 -67.16 33.12
N LEU A 9 15.52 -67.22 31.89
CA LEU A 9 16.72 -66.46 31.45
C LEU A 9 17.14 -66.86 30.01
N GLY A 10 17.55 -65.88 29.17
CA GLY A 10 18.53 -66.12 28.10
C GLY A 10 18.24 -65.57 26.70
N ILE A 11 18.52 -64.28 26.50
CA ILE A 11 19.26 -63.66 25.38
C ILE A 11 19.01 -64.23 23.97
N ALA A 12 18.21 -63.51 23.18
CA ALA A 12 18.07 -63.72 21.74
C ALA A 12 19.07 -62.85 20.96
N THR A 13 20.02 -63.50 20.26
CA THR A 13 20.83 -62.89 19.21
C THR A 13 20.84 -63.85 18.02
N ILE A 14 20.29 -63.44 16.88
CA ILE A 14 20.50 -63.96 15.50
C ILE A 14 19.81 -62.93 14.57
N LEU A 15 20.59 -62.08 13.90
CA LEU A 15 21.07 -62.24 12.52
C LEU A 15 19.96 -62.03 11.46
N LEU A 16 19.93 -60.83 10.86
CA LEU A 16 19.37 -60.65 9.52
C LEU A 16 20.14 -59.56 8.77
N LEU A 17 20.96 -60.02 7.83
CA LEU A 17 21.56 -59.26 6.75
C LEU A 17 20.49 -59.04 5.67
N PHE A 18 20.13 -57.79 5.40
CA PHE A 18 19.55 -57.39 4.12
C PHE A 18 20.53 -56.42 3.45
N MET A 19 21.28 -56.95 2.49
CA MET A 19 22.02 -56.15 1.51
C MET A 19 21.01 -55.68 0.46
N LEU A 20 20.54 -54.44 0.58
CA LEU A 20 19.84 -53.75 -0.49
C LEU A 20 20.80 -52.74 -1.11
N SER A 21 21.45 -53.16 -2.18
CA SER A 21 22.21 -52.27 -3.07
C SER A 21 21.23 -51.52 -3.97
N ALA A 22 20.94 -50.28 -3.60
CA ALA A 22 20.32 -49.27 -4.46
C ALA A 22 21.03 -47.93 -4.22
N CYS A 23 22.25 -47.81 -4.72
CA CYS A 23 22.93 -46.53 -4.85
C CYS A 23 22.59 -45.98 -6.25
N GLY A 24 21.52 -45.19 -6.30
CA GLY A 24 21.17 -44.33 -7.42
C GLY A 24 21.20 -42.89 -6.92
N SER A 25 22.40 -42.37 -6.64
CA SER A 25 22.62 -40.97 -6.29
C SER A 25 22.60 -40.14 -7.57
N SER A 26 21.41 -39.85 -8.10
CA SER A 26 21.25 -38.66 -8.93
C SER A 26 21.11 -37.49 -7.98
N SER A 27 22.18 -36.70 -7.85
CA SER A 27 22.13 -35.38 -7.25
C SER A 27 21.16 -34.53 -8.05
N SER A 28 19.87 -34.57 -7.68
CA SER A 28 18.97 -33.46 -7.92
C SER A 28 19.49 -32.36 -7.01
N ASP A 29 20.31 -31.48 -7.58
CA ASP A 29 20.45 -30.12 -7.10
C ASP A 29 19.05 -29.50 -7.21
N SER A 30 18.20 -29.78 -6.22
CA SER A 30 17.07 -28.93 -5.93
C SER A 30 17.71 -27.69 -5.32
N THR A 31 18.21 -26.80 -6.19
CA THR A 31 18.06 -25.37 -5.93
C THR A 31 16.61 -25.23 -5.49
N GLU A 32 16.40 -25.07 -4.19
CA GLU A 32 15.19 -24.43 -3.71
C GLU A 32 15.12 -23.16 -4.54
N SER A 33 14.24 -23.16 -5.55
CA SER A 33 13.88 -21.92 -6.20
C SER A 33 13.31 -21.12 -5.05
N ALA A 34 14.05 -20.09 -4.62
CA ALA A 34 13.48 -19.00 -3.84
C ALA A 34 12.16 -18.71 -4.55
N THR A 35 11.05 -18.98 -3.86
CA THR A 35 9.75 -18.70 -4.44
C THR A 35 9.72 -17.19 -4.40
N ASP A 36 10.11 -16.54 -5.51
CA ASP A 36 10.07 -15.10 -5.65
C ASP A 36 8.62 -14.70 -5.42
N SER A 37 8.30 -14.36 -4.17
CA SER A 37 6.98 -13.88 -3.81
C SER A 37 6.81 -12.55 -4.50
N SER A 38 5.71 -12.35 -5.21
CA SER A 38 5.40 -11.05 -5.81
C SER A 38 4.34 -10.33 -4.99
N LEU A 39 4.53 -9.02 -4.85
CA LEU A 39 3.52 -8.08 -4.38
C LEU A 39 3.01 -7.33 -5.59
N SER A 40 1.72 -7.41 -5.84
CA SER A 40 1.08 -6.67 -6.93
C SER A 40 0.08 -5.66 -6.36
N GLY A 41 -0.47 -4.85 -7.23
CA GLY A 41 -1.44 -3.87 -6.81
C GLY A 41 -1.74 -2.84 -7.89
N VAL A 42 -2.42 -1.78 -7.46
CA VAL A 42 -2.81 -0.68 -8.32
C VAL A 42 -2.69 0.65 -7.61
N VAL A 43 -2.24 1.67 -8.33
CA VAL A 43 -2.17 3.06 -7.85
C VAL A 43 -3.36 3.83 -8.43
N VAL A 44 -4.23 4.35 -7.57
CA VAL A 44 -5.49 5.00 -7.94
C VAL A 44 -5.71 6.34 -7.26
N ASP A 45 -5.91 7.35 -8.09
CA ASP A 45 -6.43 8.69 -7.83
C ASP A 45 -7.62 9.05 -8.78
N GLY A 46 -7.83 8.51 -9.99
CA GLY A 46 -6.96 8.48 -11.17
C GLY A 46 -6.08 7.25 -11.38
N TYR A 47 -6.28 6.41 -12.41
CA TYR A 47 -5.22 5.42 -12.69
C TYR A 47 -3.93 6.18 -13.02
N LEU A 48 -2.90 6.02 -12.18
CA LEU A 48 -1.64 6.72 -12.37
C LEU A 48 -0.71 5.86 -13.23
N ASP A 49 -0.32 6.39 -14.38
CA ASP A 49 0.55 5.76 -15.37
C ASP A 49 1.93 6.39 -15.33
N GLY A 50 2.96 5.56 -15.16
CA GLY A 50 4.32 6.03 -14.95
C GLY A 50 4.54 6.60 -13.54
N ALA A 51 3.86 6.10 -12.52
CA ALA A 51 4.19 6.36 -11.12
C ALA A 51 5.22 5.33 -10.63
N LYS A 52 6.21 5.78 -9.86
CA LYS A 52 7.26 4.91 -9.32
C LYS A 52 6.76 4.22 -8.06
N VAL A 53 6.92 2.89 -7.96
CA VAL A 53 6.49 2.12 -6.79
C VAL A 53 7.68 1.46 -6.09
N PHE A 54 7.72 1.55 -4.76
CA PHE A 54 8.79 0.97 -3.94
C PHE A 54 8.26 0.55 -2.56
N LEU A 55 9.00 -0.34 -1.90
CA LEU A 55 8.77 -0.70 -0.51
C LEU A 55 9.48 0.29 0.41
N ASP A 56 8.76 0.92 1.32
CA ASP A 56 9.33 1.73 2.39
C ASP A 56 9.39 0.89 3.66
N CYS A 57 10.61 0.47 4.02
CA CYS A 57 10.85 -0.38 5.19
C CYS A 57 11.42 0.41 6.39
N ASN A 58 11.73 1.69 6.21
CA ASN A 58 12.29 2.54 7.28
C ASN A 58 11.35 3.66 7.73
N ASN A 59 10.18 3.79 7.09
CA ASN A 59 9.10 4.73 7.37
C ASN A 59 9.47 6.19 7.10
N ASN A 60 10.31 6.48 6.11
CA ASN A 60 10.60 7.85 5.67
C ASN A 60 9.78 8.28 4.44
N LEU A 61 9.07 7.35 3.79
CA LEU A 61 8.30 7.50 2.54
C LEU A 61 9.14 8.04 1.36
N GLU A 62 10.44 7.85 1.43
CA GLU A 62 11.40 8.20 0.39
C GLU A 62 12.06 6.92 -0.10
N GLN A 63 12.43 6.90 -1.36
CA GLN A 63 13.09 5.72 -1.89
C GLN A 63 14.57 5.73 -1.50
N ASP A 64 14.97 4.76 -0.69
CA ASP A 64 16.37 4.55 -0.34
C ASP A 64 17.09 3.55 -1.23
N TYR A 65 18.43 3.61 -1.24
CA TYR A 65 19.27 2.74 -2.08
C TYR A 65 19.13 1.25 -1.74
N ASN A 66 18.77 0.91 -0.51
CA ASN A 66 18.64 -0.46 -0.02
C ASN A 66 17.20 -1.00 -0.10
N GLU A 67 16.27 -0.22 -0.63
CA GLU A 67 14.87 -0.61 -0.75
C GLU A 67 14.58 -1.28 -2.08
N VAL A 68 13.60 -2.17 -2.06
CA VAL A 68 13.17 -2.87 -3.27
C VAL A 68 12.41 -1.88 -4.14
N THR A 69 12.90 -1.75 -5.36
CA THR A 69 12.33 -0.85 -6.36
C THR A 69 11.93 -1.69 -7.54
N GLU A 70 10.65 -1.78 -7.81
CA GLU A 70 10.18 -2.54 -8.96
C GLU A 70 9.06 -1.80 -9.68
N GLY A 71 9.50 -0.88 -10.54
CA GLY A 71 8.72 -0.54 -11.71
C GLY A 71 7.88 0.72 -11.62
N TRP A 72 7.52 1.12 -12.83
CA TRP A 72 6.59 2.19 -13.10
C TRP A 72 5.23 1.54 -13.33
N THR A 73 4.17 2.15 -12.84
CA THR A 73 2.81 1.69 -13.12
C THR A 73 2.48 1.76 -14.61
N ASP A 74 1.59 0.88 -15.07
CA ASP A 74 1.05 0.91 -16.44
C ASP A 74 -0.14 1.90 -16.58
N GLU A 75 -0.73 1.97 -17.77
CA GLU A 75 -1.90 2.83 -18.08
C GLU A 75 -3.13 2.55 -17.21
N ASN A 76 -3.21 1.37 -16.60
CA ASN A 76 -4.27 0.96 -15.69
C ASN A 76 -3.82 1.05 -14.22
N GLY A 77 -2.71 1.74 -13.93
CA GLY A 77 -2.16 1.92 -12.60
C GLY A 77 -1.54 0.67 -11.98
N ASN A 78 -1.43 -0.46 -12.71
CA ASN A 78 -0.97 -1.71 -12.13
C ASN A 78 0.53 -1.67 -11.87
N TYR A 79 0.97 -2.32 -10.80
CA TYR A 79 2.38 -2.56 -10.52
C TYR A 79 2.62 -3.99 -10.02
N SER A 80 3.88 -4.43 -10.08
CA SER A 80 4.33 -5.69 -9.49
C SER A 80 5.76 -5.53 -8.97
N LEU A 81 5.98 -5.92 -7.72
CA LEU A 81 7.26 -5.94 -7.02
C LEU A 81 7.64 -7.38 -6.65
N SER A 82 8.89 -7.76 -6.87
CA SER A 82 9.49 -8.98 -6.37
C SER A 82 9.86 -8.75 -4.92
N LEU A 83 9.16 -9.43 -4.02
CA LEU A 83 9.40 -9.37 -2.59
C LEU A 83 10.58 -10.26 -2.21
N PRO A 84 11.64 -9.71 -1.60
CA PRO A 84 12.58 -10.53 -0.85
C PRO A 84 11.91 -11.06 0.43
N ASP A 85 12.50 -12.11 1.00
CA ASP A 85 12.06 -12.67 2.28
C ASP A 85 11.97 -11.56 3.35
N ASN A 86 10.84 -11.49 4.07
CA ASN A 86 10.48 -10.51 5.12
C ASN A 86 9.97 -9.12 4.66
N ALA A 87 9.78 -8.88 3.36
CA ALA A 87 9.30 -7.60 2.85
C ALA A 87 7.78 -7.36 2.97
N SER A 88 7.00 -8.38 3.35
CA SER A 88 5.53 -8.30 3.43
C SER A 88 5.01 -7.31 4.48
N GLN A 89 5.86 -6.85 5.41
CA GLN A 89 5.48 -5.91 6.47
C GLN A 89 5.81 -4.45 6.15
N CYS A 90 6.55 -4.17 5.08
CA CYS A 90 6.89 -2.81 4.69
C CYS A 90 5.68 -2.11 4.05
N ALA A 91 5.63 -0.78 4.18
CA ALA A 91 4.67 0.03 3.47
C ALA A 91 4.98 -0.02 1.96
N VAL A 92 3.97 0.15 1.12
CA VAL A 92 4.19 0.38 -0.32
C VAL A 92 3.89 1.83 -0.62
N VAL A 93 4.83 2.49 -1.29
CA VAL A 93 4.75 3.90 -1.65
C VAL A 93 4.71 4.03 -3.16
N ALA A 94 3.81 4.88 -3.64
CA ALA A 94 3.77 5.33 -5.02
C ALA A 94 4.18 6.82 -5.08
N LEU A 95 5.09 7.14 -5.99
CA LEU A 95 5.51 8.51 -6.31
C LEU A 95 5.13 8.83 -7.77
N GLY A 96 4.08 9.64 -7.92
CA GLY A 96 3.79 10.34 -9.17
C GLY A 96 4.71 11.55 -9.33
N ILE A 97 5.32 11.70 -10.50
CA ILE A 97 6.28 12.77 -10.81
C ILE A 97 5.60 13.82 -11.69
N ALA A 98 5.69 15.09 -11.28
CA ALA A 98 5.14 16.22 -12.01
C ALA A 98 5.66 16.26 -13.45
N ASN A 99 4.76 16.51 -14.40
CA ASN A 99 5.03 16.56 -15.84
C ASN A 99 5.64 15.27 -16.43
N GLN A 100 5.47 14.12 -15.76
CA GLN A 100 5.95 12.82 -16.24
C GLN A 100 4.89 11.73 -16.08
N THR A 101 4.29 11.62 -14.89
CA THR A 101 3.22 10.68 -14.61
C THR A 101 1.90 11.20 -15.17
N TYR A 102 1.15 10.35 -15.85
CA TYR A 102 -0.20 10.63 -16.32
C TYR A 102 -1.24 10.12 -15.33
N GLU A 103 -2.32 10.86 -15.20
CA GLU A 103 -3.54 10.46 -14.52
C GLU A 103 -4.61 10.18 -15.58
N HIS A 104 -5.13 8.95 -15.62
CA HIS A 104 -6.19 8.54 -16.54
C HIS A 104 -7.56 8.58 -15.85
N PHE A 105 -8.55 9.15 -16.55
CA PHE A 105 -9.90 9.37 -16.04
C PHE A 105 -10.94 8.47 -16.73
N ASP A 106 -12.05 8.19 -16.05
CA ASP A 106 -13.13 7.31 -16.54
C ASP A 106 -13.77 7.76 -17.86
N ASN A 107 -13.67 9.04 -18.23
CA ASN A 107 -14.17 9.59 -19.49
C ASN A 107 -13.22 9.34 -20.67
N GLY A 108 -12.09 8.65 -20.46
CA GLY A 108 -11.07 8.37 -21.47
C GLY A 108 -10.09 9.52 -21.73
N THR A 109 -10.12 10.59 -20.93
CA THR A 109 -9.09 11.64 -20.97
C THR A 109 -7.94 11.29 -20.04
N SER A 110 -6.79 11.91 -20.27
CA SER A 110 -5.64 11.84 -19.36
C SER A 110 -4.95 13.19 -19.27
N GLU A 111 -4.36 13.46 -18.11
CA GLU A 111 -3.62 14.68 -17.82
C GLU A 111 -2.31 14.35 -17.11
N MET A 112 -1.26 15.15 -17.30
CA MET A 112 -0.04 14.97 -16.52
C MET A 112 -0.21 15.59 -15.13
N LEU A 113 0.35 14.94 -14.11
CA LEU A 113 0.37 15.51 -12.77
C LEU A 113 1.07 16.88 -12.77
N ARG A 114 0.43 17.87 -12.12
CA ARG A 114 0.99 19.22 -11.96
C ARG A 114 2.05 19.30 -10.87
N ASN A 115 1.89 18.48 -9.84
CA ASN A 115 2.78 18.39 -8.68
C ASN A 115 3.22 16.94 -8.47
N ASN A 116 4.33 16.73 -7.77
CA ASN A 116 4.67 15.39 -7.31
C ASN A 116 3.60 14.93 -6.32
N LEU A 117 3.21 13.66 -6.40
CA LEU A 117 2.21 13.06 -5.54
C LEU A 117 2.79 11.80 -4.90
N THR A 118 3.01 11.84 -3.60
CA THR A 118 3.39 10.67 -2.80
C THR A 118 2.15 10.10 -2.13
N MET A 119 1.92 8.80 -2.31
CA MET A 119 0.85 8.05 -1.67
C MET A 119 1.39 6.76 -1.08
N VAL A 120 0.75 6.27 -0.02
CA VAL A 120 1.20 5.09 0.72
C VAL A 120 0.06 4.14 1.03
N SER A 121 0.37 2.85 1.12
CA SER A 121 -0.52 1.82 1.62
C SER A 121 0.18 0.95 2.67
N LEU A 122 -0.50 0.76 3.80
CA LEU A 122 -0.09 -0.14 4.90
C LEU A 122 -0.84 -1.48 4.86
N ASP A 123 -1.60 -1.75 3.81
CA ASP A 123 -2.27 -3.04 3.65
C ASP A 123 -1.24 -4.17 3.65
N ASN A 124 -1.60 -5.31 4.23
CA ASN A 124 -0.72 -6.47 4.33
C ASN A 124 -1.05 -7.57 3.31
N ASP A 125 -2.06 -7.35 2.46
CA ASP A 125 -2.38 -8.26 1.37
C ASP A 125 -1.26 -8.30 0.30
N THR A 126 -1.29 -9.35 -0.52
CA THR A 126 -0.44 -9.56 -1.70
C THR A 126 -0.90 -8.75 -2.93
N TYR A 127 -2.11 -8.19 -2.88
CA TYR A 127 -2.61 -7.19 -3.81
C TYR A 127 -2.95 -5.91 -3.04
N ARG A 128 -2.19 -4.82 -3.25
CA ARG A 128 -2.37 -3.59 -2.47
C ARG A 128 -2.80 -2.42 -3.34
N VAL A 129 -3.83 -1.74 -2.89
CA VAL A 129 -4.26 -0.47 -3.50
C VAL A 129 -3.48 0.66 -2.82
N ILE A 130 -2.94 1.59 -3.63
CA ILE A 130 -2.29 2.81 -3.16
C ILE A 130 -3.12 4.00 -3.64
N SER A 131 -3.62 4.82 -2.71
CA SER A 131 -4.51 5.96 -3.01
C SER A 131 -4.41 7.07 -1.95
N PRO A 132 -5.07 8.23 -2.16
CA PRO A 132 -5.21 9.23 -1.11
C PRO A 132 -5.95 8.68 0.13
N PHE A 133 -6.84 7.70 -0.03
CA PHE A 133 -7.54 7.08 1.11
C PHE A 133 -6.65 6.19 1.95
N THR A 134 -5.78 5.37 1.32
CA THR A 134 -4.80 4.57 2.06
C THR A 134 -3.72 5.45 2.70
N SER A 135 -3.45 6.62 2.10
CA SER A 135 -2.53 7.61 2.67
C SER A 135 -3.13 8.31 3.89
N LEU A 136 -4.43 8.64 3.86
CA LEU A 136 -5.15 9.17 5.02
C LEU A 136 -5.28 8.12 6.13
N HIS A 137 -5.47 6.85 5.76
CA HIS A 137 -5.41 5.72 6.69
C HIS A 137 -4.05 5.63 7.39
N TRP A 138 -2.95 5.68 6.62
CA TRP A 138 -1.60 5.76 7.16
C TRP A 138 -1.42 6.95 8.10
N TYR A 139 -1.99 8.11 7.77
CA TYR A 139 -1.92 9.31 8.61
C TYR A 139 -2.56 9.07 9.99
N TYR A 140 -3.77 8.51 10.08
CA TYR A 140 -4.39 8.25 11.38
C TYR A 140 -3.60 7.23 12.21
N MET A 141 -3.02 6.21 11.57
CA MET A 141 -2.17 5.26 12.28
C MET A 141 -0.91 5.93 12.85
N ASN A 142 -0.26 6.81 12.08
CA ASN A 142 1.04 7.38 12.44
C ASN A 142 0.97 8.71 13.21
N ASN A 143 -0.14 9.45 13.09
CA ASN A 143 -0.34 10.72 13.78
C ASN A 143 -1.17 10.55 15.06
N ASP A 144 -2.20 9.69 15.00
CA ASP A 144 -3.18 9.55 16.10
C ASP A 144 -3.02 8.23 16.86
N ASN A 145 -2.01 7.41 16.51
CA ASN A 145 -1.74 6.09 17.09
C ASN A 145 -2.95 5.13 17.03
N MET A 146 -3.79 5.28 16.01
CA MET A 146 -4.92 4.38 15.78
C MET A 146 -4.43 3.01 15.30
N THR A 147 -5.15 1.95 15.65
CA THR A 147 -4.97 0.64 15.03
C THR A 147 -5.37 0.67 13.55
N PHE A 148 -4.95 -0.35 12.78
CA PHE A 148 -5.32 -0.49 11.37
C PHE A 148 -6.84 -0.42 11.13
N GLU A 149 -7.63 -1.08 11.99
CA GLU A 149 -9.08 -1.10 11.88
C GLU A 149 -9.73 0.21 12.32
N GLU A 150 -9.26 0.84 13.40
CA GLU A 150 -9.74 2.15 13.85
C GLU A 150 -9.50 3.21 12.80
N ALA A 151 -8.28 3.29 12.25
CA ALA A 151 -7.95 4.21 11.18
C ALA A 151 -8.82 3.99 9.93
N ARG A 152 -9.08 2.73 9.55
CA ARG A 152 -9.94 2.41 8.40
C ARG A 152 -11.37 2.91 8.63
N ASN A 153 -11.89 2.69 9.84
CA ASN A 153 -13.23 3.13 10.20
C ASN A 153 -13.32 4.66 10.27
N GLN A 154 -12.27 5.33 10.75
CA GLN A 154 -12.17 6.80 10.76
C GLN A 154 -12.23 7.36 9.34
N VAL A 155 -11.40 6.87 8.40
CA VAL A 155 -11.43 7.31 6.99
C VAL A 155 -12.83 7.16 6.39
N LYS A 156 -13.47 6.01 6.62
CA LYS A 156 -14.81 5.74 6.08
C LYS A 156 -15.86 6.68 6.66
N GLN A 157 -15.82 6.92 7.96
CA GLN A 157 -16.75 7.81 8.63
C GLN A 157 -16.59 9.25 8.16
N GLU A 158 -15.34 9.72 8.11
CA GLU A 158 -15.01 11.11 7.79
C GLU A 158 -15.34 11.49 6.35
N LEU A 159 -15.08 10.57 5.40
CA LEU A 159 -15.33 10.81 3.98
C LEU A 159 -16.67 10.24 3.47
N GLY A 160 -17.46 9.62 4.35
CA GLY A 160 -18.73 8.99 3.98
C GLY A 160 -18.58 7.84 2.97
N LEU A 161 -17.49 7.07 3.06
CA LEU A 161 -17.20 5.99 2.12
C LEU A 161 -18.12 4.76 2.33
N PRO A 162 -18.30 3.90 1.30
CA PRO A 162 -19.01 2.63 1.45
C PRO A 162 -18.47 1.77 2.60
N SER A 163 -19.33 0.89 3.11
CA SER A 163 -18.94 -0.10 4.14
C SER A 163 -17.95 -1.14 3.60
N GLY A 164 -17.49 -2.06 4.45
CA GLY A 164 -16.48 -3.06 4.06
C GLY A 164 -15.07 -2.46 3.92
N ASN A 165 -14.34 -2.89 2.88
CA ASN A 165 -12.93 -2.58 2.65
C ASN A 165 -12.70 -1.43 1.64
N ALA A 166 -13.68 -0.55 1.43
CA ALA A 166 -13.63 0.50 0.40
C ALA A 166 -12.31 1.32 0.37
N VAL A 167 -11.66 1.57 1.52
CA VAL A 167 -10.36 2.26 1.62
C VAL A 167 -9.25 1.58 0.81
N PHE A 168 -9.30 0.24 0.69
CA PHE A 168 -8.28 -0.61 0.08
C PHE A 168 -8.78 -1.29 -1.21
N GLU A 169 -9.85 -0.76 -1.83
CA GLU A 169 -10.39 -1.31 -3.08
C GLU A 169 -10.04 -0.40 -4.26
N ASP A 170 -9.90 -0.99 -5.45
CA ASP A 170 -9.84 -0.24 -6.71
C ASP A 170 -11.21 0.41 -6.96
N PHE A 171 -11.34 1.64 -6.44
CA PHE A 171 -12.59 2.39 -6.52
C PHE A 171 -12.87 2.91 -7.93
N VAL A 172 -11.85 3.03 -8.80
CA VAL A 172 -12.03 3.40 -10.21
C VAL A 172 -12.73 2.28 -10.96
N ALA A 173 -12.26 1.04 -10.79
CA ALA A 173 -12.94 -0.13 -11.37
C ALA A 173 -14.39 -0.25 -10.86
N ARG A 174 -14.61 -0.07 -9.55
CA ARG A 174 -15.95 -0.16 -8.92
C ARG A 174 -16.91 0.97 -9.31
N ALA A 175 -16.39 2.12 -9.73
CA ALA A 175 -17.20 3.29 -10.08
C ALA A 175 -18.04 3.09 -11.35
N ARG A 176 -17.65 2.15 -12.22
CA ARG A 176 -18.33 1.81 -13.49
C ARG A 176 -19.79 1.41 -13.27
N ASP A 177 -20.07 0.73 -12.17
CA ASP A 177 -21.36 0.11 -11.87
C ASP A 177 -21.90 0.49 -10.48
N ASN A 178 -21.16 1.30 -9.70
CA ASN A 178 -21.61 1.78 -8.39
C ASN A 178 -21.41 3.30 -8.19
N SER A 179 -22.52 4.03 -7.95
CA SER A 179 -22.50 5.49 -7.76
C SER A 179 -21.71 5.95 -6.54
N SER A 180 -21.67 5.16 -5.46
CA SER A 180 -20.90 5.54 -4.27
C SER A 180 -19.40 5.54 -4.56
N TYR A 181 -18.93 4.65 -5.42
CA TYR A 181 -17.52 4.63 -5.84
C TYR A 181 -17.20 5.74 -6.85
N ARG A 182 -18.17 6.24 -7.62
CA ARG A 182 -17.97 7.49 -8.40
C ARG A 182 -17.68 8.68 -7.49
N ASN A 183 -18.36 8.77 -6.35
CA ASN A 183 -18.06 9.82 -5.36
C ASN A 183 -16.65 9.61 -4.78
N MET A 184 -16.23 8.37 -4.54
CA MET A 184 -14.86 8.07 -4.11
C MET A 184 -13.83 8.55 -5.14
N VAL A 185 -14.03 8.31 -6.44
CA VAL A 185 -13.13 8.86 -7.48
C VAL A 185 -13.02 10.39 -7.35
N GLN A 186 -14.14 11.10 -7.26
CA GLN A 186 -14.12 12.57 -7.15
C GLN A 186 -13.45 13.07 -5.86
N THR A 187 -13.68 12.39 -4.74
CA THR A 187 -13.04 12.72 -3.46
C THR A 187 -11.54 12.46 -3.52
N SER A 188 -11.13 11.34 -4.13
CA SER A 188 -9.72 11.01 -4.34
C SER A 188 -9.03 12.10 -5.12
N LEU A 189 -9.52 12.44 -6.32
CA LEU A 189 -8.92 13.45 -7.20
C LEU A 189 -8.70 14.79 -6.48
N LYS A 190 -9.66 15.22 -5.66
CA LYS A 190 -9.54 16.44 -4.85
C LYS A 190 -8.47 16.30 -3.75
N MET A 191 -8.41 15.15 -3.09
CA MET A 191 -7.41 14.87 -2.06
C MET A 191 -6.01 14.78 -2.65
N GLY A 192 -5.81 14.00 -3.72
CA GLY A 192 -4.50 13.83 -4.36
C GLY A 192 -3.97 15.13 -4.98
N GLU A 193 -4.83 15.89 -5.67
CA GLU A 193 -4.51 17.25 -6.12
C GLU A 193 -3.97 18.11 -4.97
N TYR A 194 -4.70 18.14 -3.85
CA TYR A 194 -4.34 19.00 -2.73
C TYR A 194 -3.12 18.49 -1.94
N MET A 195 -2.95 17.17 -1.82
CA MET A 195 -1.75 16.56 -1.24
C MET A 195 -0.51 16.96 -2.03
N GLY A 196 -0.54 16.81 -3.36
CA GLY A 196 0.56 17.22 -4.22
C GLY A 196 0.79 18.73 -4.19
N TYR A 197 -0.29 19.53 -4.22
CA TYR A 197 -0.21 20.99 -4.09
C TYR A 197 0.45 21.41 -2.78
N TYR A 198 -0.01 20.91 -1.63
CA TYR A 198 0.59 21.24 -0.35
C TYR A 198 2.08 20.90 -0.30
N CYS A 199 2.45 19.67 -0.68
CA CYS A 199 3.84 19.23 -0.67
C CYS A 199 4.72 20.04 -1.64
N SER A 200 4.16 20.59 -2.73
CA SER A 200 4.89 21.50 -3.64
C SER A 200 5.19 22.86 -3.02
N GLN A 201 4.37 23.30 -2.05
CA GLN A 201 4.59 24.56 -1.34
C GLN A 201 5.56 24.38 -0.16
N ASP A 202 5.63 23.17 0.41
CA ASP A 202 6.48 22.86 1.55
C ASP A 202 7.98 22.78 1.18
N ASN A 203 8.67 23.90 1.42
CA ASN A 203 10.10 24.06 1.19
C ASN A 203 10.97 23.61 2.38
N SER A 204 10.41 22.90 3.37
CA SER A 204 11.19 22.34 4.48
C SER A 204 12.18 21.28 3.98
N THR A 205 13.25 21.08 4.76
CA THR A 205 14.22 19.98 4.56
C THR A 205 13.79 18.69 5.24
N ASP A 206 12.54 18.61 5.71
CA ASP A 206 12.02 17.43 6.37
C ASP A 206 11.80 16.29 5.36
N ASN A 207 11.82 15.06 5.86
CA ASN A 207 11.53 13.89 5.03
C ASN A 207 10.03 13.83 4.65
N MET A 208 9.72 12.99 3.68
CA MET A 208 8.36 12.84 3.16
C MET A 208 7.34 12.42 4.23
N THR A 209 7.73 11.61 5.23
CA THR A 209 6.87 11.30 6.40
C THR A 209 6.37 12.54 7.14
N VAL A 210 7.26 13.49 7.43
CA VAL A 210 6.86 14.73 8.12
C VAL A 210 6.00 15.61 7.20
N LYS A 211 6.40 15.75 5.93
CA LYS A 211 5.66 16.56 4.95
C LYS A 211 4.25 16.05 4.75
N MET A 212 4.06 14.74 4.58
CA MET A 212 2.74 14.14 4.38
C MET A 212 1.87 14.24 5.63
N ARG A 213 2.44 14.09 6.83
CA ARG A 213 1.72 14.37 8.09
C ARG A 213 1.28 15.84 8.20
N ASN A 214 2.13 16.77 7.79
CA ASN A 214 1.80 18.19 7.80
C ASN A 214 0.71 18.51 6.77
N ALA A 215 0.76 17.88 5.59
CA ALA A 215 -0.27 18.01 4.56
C ALA A 215 -1.65 17.61 5.09
N PHE A 216 -1.79 16.41 5.64
CA PHE A 216 -3.06 15.96 6.20
C PHE A 216 -3.52 16.80 7.40
N ARG A 217 -2.60 17.20 8.29
CA ARG A 217 -2.95 18.11 9.39
C ARG A 217 -3.47 19.45 8.87
N TYR A 218 -2.84 20.00 7.85
CA TYR A 218 -3.27 21.24 7.22
C TYR A 218 -4.64 21.08 6.55
N MET A 219 -4.87 19.98 5.84
CA MET A 219 -6.17 19.66 5.24
C MET A 219 -7.28 19.65 6.29
N HIS A 220 -7.10 18.96 7.41
CA HIS A 220 -8.10 18.95 8.49
C HIS A 220 -8.34 20.34 9.09
N GLN A 221 -7.29 21.12 9.31
CA GLN A 221 -7.39 22.39 10.03
C GLN A 221 -7.87 23.56 9.17
N ASN A 222 -7.48 23.60 7.90
CA ASN A 222 -7.65 24.78 7.04
C ASN A 222 -8.54 24.53 5.82
N VAL A 223 -8.69 23.27 5.40
CA VAL A 223 -9.57 22.90 4.28
C VAL A 223 -10.89 22.36 4.81
N GLY A 224 -10.86 21.45 5.78
CA GLY A 224 -12.02 20.67 6.21
C GLY A 224 -12.25 19.47 5.30
N MET A 225 -12.39 18.27 5.89
CA MET A 225 -12.48 17.03 5.10
C MET A 225 -13.79 16.92 4.29
N ASP A 226 -14.83 17.63 4.71
CA ASP A 226 -16.12 17.73 4.04
C ASP A 226 -16.01 18.39 2.65
N ASN A 227 -15.10 19.35 2.47
CA ASN A 227 -14.87 20.00 1.17
C ASN A 227 -14.32 19.05 0.10
N PHE A 228 -13.56 18.01 0.50
CA PHE A 228 -13.14 16.96 -0.43
C PHE A 228 -14.33 16.10 -0.89
N THR A 229 -15.40 16.04 -0.10
CA THR A 229 -16.64 15.31 -0.46
C THR A 229 -17.74 16.19 -1.06
N ASP A 230 -17.56 17.51 -1.10
CA ASP A 230 -18.55 18.44 -1.65
C ASP A 230 -18.64 18.30 -3.17
N ASN A 231 -19.83 17.95 -3.66
CA ASN A 231 -20.13 17.80 -5.09
C ASN A 231 -20.13 19.14 -5.86
N ASN A 232 -20.19 20.28 -5.16
CA ASN A 232 -20.09 21.60 -5.77
C ASN A 232 -18.64 21.98 -6.08
N ILE A 233 -17.67 21.33 -5.41
CA ILE A 233 -16.25 21.53 -5.64
C ILE A 233 -15.77 20.46 -6.61
N ARG A 234 -15.30 20.92 -7.78
CA ARG A 234 -14.73 20.04 -8.80
C ARG A 234 -13.25 19.77 -8.52
N PRO A 235 -12.72 18.61 -8.90
CA PRO A 235 -11.27 18.42 -9.01
C PRO A 235 -10.62 19.52 -9.85
N GLY A 236 -9.37 19.88 -9.54
CA GLY A 236 -8.60 20.95 -10.17
C GLY A 236 -8.92 22.36 -9.66
N ARG A 237 -9.62 22.48 -8.53
CA ARG A 237 -10.07 23.76 -7.95
C ARG A 237 -9.66 23.93 -6.49
N MET A 238 -9.07 22.91 -5.87
CA MET A 238 -8.85 22.90 -4.43
C MET A 238 -7.80 23.94 -4.03
N ASP A 239 -6.76 24.10 -4.84
CA ASP A 239 -5.69 25.11 -4.65
C ASP A 239 -6.21 26.55 -4.74
N GLU A 240 -7.14 26.83 -5.65
CA GLU A 240 -7.77 28.14 -5.80
C GLU A 240 -8.70 28.49 -4.63
N LEU A 241 -9.46 27.51 -4.15
CA LEU A 241 -10.44 27.71 -3.07
C LEU A 241 -9.78 27.72 -1.70
N PHE A 242 -8.73 26.93 -1.52
CA PHE A 242 -8.02 26.74 -0.26
C PHE A 242 -6.51 26.94 -0.48
N PRO A 243 -6.05 28.17 -0.75
CA PRO A 243 -4.63 28.41 -0.96
C PRO A 243 -3.82 28.06 0.30
N VAL A 244 -2.65 27.43 0.10
CA VAL A 244 -1.77 27.06 1.20
C VAL A 244 -1.03 28.30 1.70
N ASN A 245 -1.08 28.54 3.02
CA ASN A 245 -0.36 29.62 3.69
C ASN A 245 0.54 29.06 4.79
N ILE A 246 1.80 28.78 4.43
CA ILE A 246 2.78 28.12 5.29
C ILE A 246 3.23 29.01 6.47
N GLY A 247 3.07 30.33 6.37
CA GLY A 247 3.56 31.30 7.36
C GLY A 247 2.96 31.18 8.77
N ASN A 248 1.82 30.49 8.92
CA ASN A 248 1.11 30.34 10.19
C ASN A 248 1.41 29.02 10.92
N MET A 249 2.29 28.16 10.41
CA MET A 249 2.54 26.82 10.98
C MET A 249 3.69 26.74 12.00
N GLN A 250 4.34 27.88 12.33
CA GLN A 250 5.39 27.95 13.35
C GLN A 250 4.91 28.40 14.74
N GLN A 251 3.59 28.41 15.01
CA GLN A 251 3.04 28.73 16.33
C GLN A 251 2.27 27.57 16.93
#